data_AF-A0A7V3I864-F1
#
_entry.id   AF-A0A7V3I864-F1
#
_cell.length_a   1.000
_cell.length_b   1.000
_cell.length_c   1.000
_cell.angle_alpha   90.00
_cell.angle_beta   90.00
_cell.angle_gamma   90.00
#
_symmetry.space_group_name_H-M   'P 1'
#
loop_
_entity.id
_entity.type
_entity.pdbx_description
1 polymer ?
#
loop_
_entity_poly.entity_id
_entity_poly.type
_entity_poly.pdbx_seq_one_letter_code
_entity_poly.pdbx_strand_id
1 'polypeptide(L)'
;MLWLPILGLIIGFQIFWLPLRLPPDYAPYLSLATLAGFDSIFGGIRAGIEGKFHDDIFISGFVVNTLLAAVFAYVGVLLGIDLALAAAVALCGRVFLNLSLIRRYWLTQTAMSRKREG
;
A
#
# COMPACT_ATOMS: atom_id res chain seq x y z
N MET A 1 0.58 11.27 -16.23
CA MET A 1 0.39 10.32 -15.12
C MET A 1 1.68 9.56 -14.75
N LEU A 2 2.66 9.36 -15.63
CA LEU A 2 3.94 8.69 -15.28
C LEU A 2 4.94 9.53 -14.46
N TRP A 3 4.78 10.87 -14.43
CA TRP A 3 5.73 11.77 -13.77
C TRP A 3 5.68 11.70 -12.24
N LEU A 4 4.49 11.48 -11.66
CA LEU A 4 4.32 11.47 -10.20
C LEU A 4 5.03 10.28 -9.53
N PRO A 5 4.89 9.03 -10.02
CA PRO A 5 5.63 7.89 -9.49
C PRO A 5 7.15 8.03 -9.67
N ILE A 6 7.60 8.55 -10.81
CA ILE A 6 9.02 8.80 -11.07
C ILE A 6 9.57 9.82 -10.09
N LEU A 7 8.86 10.93 -9.87
CA LEU A 7 9.26 11.95 -8.91
C LEU A 7 9.34 11.38 -7.49
N GLY A 8 8.34 10.59 -7.08
CA GLY A 8 8.32 9.90 -5.79
C GLY A 8 9.50 8.94 -5.62
N LEU A 9 9.85 8.17 -6.66
CA LEU A 9 11.00 7.27 -6.65
C LEU A 9 12.32 8.03 -6.53
N ILE A 10 12.48 9.12 -7.30
CA ILE A 10 13.68 9.97 -7.25
C ILE A 10 13.83 10.56 -5.85
N ILE A 11 12.77 11.15 -5.30
CA ILE A 11 12.79 11.75 -3.95
C ILE A 11 13.12 10.69 -2.89
N GLY A 12 12.45 9.53 -2.93
CA GLY A 12 12.70 8.43 -2.01
C GLY A 12 14.14 7.92 -2.08
N PHE A 13 14.70 7.80 -3.28
CA PHE A 13 16.09 7.39 -3.49
C PHE A 13 17.09 8.42 -2.95
N GLN A 14 16.84 9.72 -3.15
CA GLN A 14 17.71 10.78 -2.60
C GLN A 14 17.68 10.77 -1.06
N ILE A 15 16.50 10.57 -0.45
CA ILE A 15 16.37 10.46 1.01
C ILE A 15 17.12 9.23 1.53
N PHE A 16 17.03 8.10 0.83
CA PHE A 16 17.74 6.87 1.19
C PHE A 16 19.27 7.02 1.14
N TRP A 17 19.79 7.81 0.19
CA TRP A 17 21.24 8.05 0.05
C TRP A 17 21.82 8.96 1.13
N LEU A 18 20.97 9.74 1.82
CA LEU A 18 21.39 10.59 2.92
C LEU A 18 21.82 9.71 4.12
N PRO A 19 22.95 9.99 4.80
CA PRO A 19 23.41 9.23 5.96
C PRO A 19 22.59 9.54 7.24
N LEU A 20 21.27 9.52 7.13
CA LEU A 20 20.33 9.72 8.22
C LEU A 20 20.29 8.45 9.07
N ARG A 21 20.90 8.50 10.25
CA ARG A 21 20.73 7.46 11.28
C ARG A 21 19.41 7.71 12.00
N LEU A 22 18.36 7.05 11.52
CA LEU A 22 17.06 7.06 12.19
C LEU A 22 17.15 6.26 13.51
N PRO A 23 16.75 6.84 14.64
CA PRO A 23 16.62 6.09 15.89
C PRO A 23 15.66 4.90 15.74
N PRO A 24 15.87 3.78 16.47
CA PRO A 24 15.00 2.60 16.41
C PRO A 24 13.52 2.91 16.70
N ASP A 25 13.24 3.95 17.48
CA ASP A 25 11.89 4.35 17.87
C ASP A 25 11.00 4.74 16.68
N TYR A 26 11.59 5.09 15.53
CA TYR A 26 10.83 5.40 14.31
C TYR A 26 10.38 4.16 13.53
N ALA A 27 10.88 2.97 13.88
CA ALA A 27 10.59 1.74 13.16
C ALA A 27 9.08 1.42 13.05
N PRO A 28 8.25 1.53 14.10
CA PRO A 28 6.82 1.22 14.01
C PRO A 28 6.08 2.16 13.03
N TYR A 29 6.43 3.44 13.04
CA TYR A 29 5.85 4.47 12.18
C TYR A 29 6.16 4.21 10.71
N LEU A 30 7.45 4.02 10.40
CA LEU A 30 7.91 3.79 9.03
C LEU A 30 7.41 2.45 8.48
N SER A 31 7.41 1.40 9.30
CA SER A 31 6.93 0.08 8.90
C SER A 31 5.45 0.10 8.54
N LEU A 32 4.63 0.72 9.40
CA LEU A 32 3.18 0.77 9.19
C LEU A 32 2.80 1.70 8.02
N ALA A 33 3.45 2.85 7.90
CA ALA A 33 3.30 3.78 6.77
C ALA A 33 3.65 3.11 5.44
N THR A 34 4.76 2.37 5.40
CA THR A 34 5.20 1.62 4.22
C THR A 34 4.19 0.54 3.85
N LEU A 35 3.70 -0.21 4.84
CA LEU A 35 2.69 -1.25 4.63
C LEU A 35 1.38 -0.68 4.07
N ALA A 36 0.92 0.47 4.56
CA ALA A 36 -0.24 1.18 4.02
C ALA A 36 -0.03 1.69 2.58
N GLY A 37 1.20 2.08 2.25
CA GLY A 37 1.60 2.39 0.88
C GLY A 37 1.48 1.17 -0.03
N PHE A 38 1.97 0.01 0.40
CA PHE A 38 1.82 -1.26 -0.33
C PHE A 38 0.35 -1.63 -0.54
N ASP A 39 -0.49 -1.53 0.50
CA ASP A 39 -1.93 -1.77 0.38
C ASP A 39 -2.57 -0.90 -0.70
N SER A 40 -2.22 0.39 -0.73
CA SER A 40 -2.71 1.32 -1.74
C SER A 40 -2.22 0.95 -3.15
N ILE A 41 -0.96 0.53 -3.32
CA ILE A 41 -0.41 0.05 -4.59
C ILE A 41 -1.19 -1.18 -5.09
N PHE A 42 -1.41 -2.19 -4.24
CA PHE A 42 -2.18 -3.37 -4.63
C PHE A 42 -3.65 -3.04 -4.91
N GLY A 43 -4.25 -2.12 -4.14
CA GLY A 43 -5.59 -1.60 -4.42
C GLY A 43 -5.66 -0.89 -5.77
N GLY A 44 -4.64 -0.10 -6.12
CA GLY A 44 -4.52 0.58 -7.42
C GLY A 44 -4.38 -0.41 -8.58
N ILE A 45 -3.52 -1.41 -8.46
CA ILE A 45 -3.36 -2.49 -9.46
C ILE A 45 -4.70 -3.18 -9.68
N ARG A 46 -5.39 -3.55 -8.60
CA ARG A 46 -6.71 -4.18 -8.65
C ARG A 46 -7.72 -3.28 -9.38
N ALA A 47 -7.80 -2.01 -9.01
CA ALA A 47 -8.71 -1.05 -9.65
C ALA A 47 -8.40 -0.86 -11.14
N GLY A 48 -7.12 -0.89 -11.53
CA GLY A 48 -6.69 -0.87 -12.94
C GLY A 48 -7.18 -2.09 -13.72
N ILE A 49 -7.03 -3.28 -13.13
CA ILE A 49 -7.50 -4.53 -13.73
C ILE A 49 -9.04 -4.55 -13.84
N GLU A 50 -9.75 -4.03 -12.85
CA GLU A 50 -11.22 -3.92 -12.86
C GLU A 50 -11.75 -2.79 -13.76
N GLY A 51 -10.89 -1.97 -14.37
CA GLY A 51 -11.29 -0.82 -15.18
C GLY A 51 -11.91 0.34 -14.38
N LYS A 52 -11.65 0.41 -13.08
CA LYS A 52 -12.20 1.42 -12.13
C LYS A 52 -11.14 2.34 -11.55
N PHE A 53 -9.95 2.38 -12.16
CA PHE A 53 -8.85 3.19 -11.65
C PHE A 53 -9.10 4.68 -11.89
N HIS A 54 -8.97 5.46 -10.82
CA HIS A 54 -9.05 6.92 -10.85
C HIS A 54 -7.87 7.47 -10.05
N ASP A 55 -7.04 8.30 -10.70
CA ASP A 55 -5.78 8.80 -10.16
C ASP A 55 -5.97 9.62 -8.87
N ASP A 56 -7.01 10.44 -8.81
CA ASP A 56 -7.36 11.26 -7.65
C ASP A 56 -7.73 10.40 -6.43
N ILE A 57 -8.52 9.34 -6.64
CA ILE A 57 -8.87 8.37 -5.59
C ILE A 57 -7.63 7.59 -5.14
N PHE A 58 -6.76 7.18 -6.08
CA PHE A 58 -5.53 6.48 -5.74
C PHE A 58 -4.56 7.36 -4.93
N ILE A 59 -4.29 8.59 -5.38
CA ILE A 59 -3.34 9.50 -4.72
C ILE A 59 -3.86 9.91 -3.35
N SER A 60 -5.15 10.27 -3.24
CA SER A 60 -5.76 10.60 -1.96
C SER A 60 -5.74 9.41 -1.01
N GLY A 61 -6.11 8.22 -1.49
CA GLY A 61 -6.06 6.98 -0.71
C GLY A 61 -4.63 6.66 -0.23
N PHE A 62 -3.64 6.75 -1.11
CA PHE A 62 -2.24 6.50 -0.78
C PHE A 62 -1.75 7.44 0.33
N VAL A 63 -1.92 8.75 0.15
CA VAL A 63 -1.44 9.75 1.11
C VAL A 63 -2.19 9.64 2.44
N VAL A 64 -3.53 9.59 2.40
CA VAL A 64 -4.36 9.55 3.61
C VAL A 64 -4.15 8.25 4.39
N ASN A 65 -4.10 7.09 3.72
CA ASN A 65 -3.88 5.81 4.40
C ASN A 65 -2.48 5.70 5.01
N THR A 66 -1.44 6.17 4.31
CA THR A 66 -0.06 6.17 4.81
C THR A 66 0.10 7.11 6.01
N LEU A 67 -0.50 8.31 5.95
CA LEU A 67 -0.51 9.23 7.09
C LEU A 67 -1.31 8.65 8.27
N LEU A 68 -2.48 8.07 8.00
CA LEU A 68 -3.31 7.46 9.04
C LEU A 68 -2.60 6.28 9.73
N ALA A 69 -1.85 5.48 8.96
CA ALA A 69 -0.99 4.44 9.51
C ALA A 69 0.08 5.01 10.46
N ALA A 70 0.80 6.07 10.06
CA ALA A 70 1.75 6.74 10.93
C ALA A 70 1.08 7.32 12.19
N VAL A 71 -0.13 7.87 12.07
CA VAL A 71 -0.94 8.35 13.20
C VAL A 71 -1.34 7.20 14.12
N PHE A 72 -1.72 6.03 13.61
CA PHE A 72 -2.02 4.87 14.47
C PHE A 72 -0.78 4.37 15.22
N ALA A 73 0.39 4.35 14.58
CA ALA A 73 1.64 4.05 15.27
C ALA A 73 1.91 5.07 16.40
N TYR A 74 1.72 6.37 16.12
CA TYR A 74 1.88 7.44 17.11
C TYR A 74 0.92 7.30 18.29
N VAL A 75 -0.37 7.08 18.01
CA VAL A 75 -1.41 6.90 19.02
C VAL A 75 -1.12 5.66 19.87
N GLY A 76 -0.64 4.57 19.27
CA GLY A 76 -0.22 3.38 20.00
C GLY A 76 0.86 3.68 21.04
N VAL A 77 1.89 4.42 20.62
CA VAL A 77 2.97 4.86 21.53
C VAL A 77 2.44 5.76 22.64
N LEU A 78 1.56 6.72 22.33
CA LEU A 78 0.99 7.64 23.32
C LEU A 78 0.14 6.92 24.37
N LEU A 79 -0.63 5.90 23.95
CA LEU A 79 -1.51 5.13 24.81
C LEU A 79 -0.80 3.97 25.53
N GLY A 80 0.45 3.67 25.18
CA GLY A 80 1.19 2.53 25.73
C GLY A 80 0.62 1.17 25.31
N ILE A 81 -0.08 1.11 24.17
CA ILE A 81 -0.68 -0.12 23.64
C ILE A 81 -0.07 -0.48 22.29
N ASP A 82 -0.11 -1.75 21.92
CA ASP A 82 0.40 -2.22 20.63
C ASP A 82 -0.61 -2.02 19.49
N LEU A 83 -1.03 -0.76 19.29
CA LEU A 83 -1.91 -0.37 18.18
C LEU A 83 -1.21 -0.54 16.83
N ALA A 84 0.13 -0.46 16.80
CA ALA A 84 0.93 -0.69 15.61
C ALA A 84 0.74 -2.12 15.09
N LEU A 85 0.77 -3.14 15.96
CA LEU A 85 0.48 -4.52 15.58
C LEU A 85 -0.96 -4.70 15.10
N ALA A 86 -1.95 -4.13 15.79
CA ALA A 86 -3.35 -4.22 15.39
C ALA A 86 -3.59 -3.62 14.00
N ALA A 87 -3.03 -2.43 13.76
CA ALA A 87 -3.08 -1.78 12.46
C ALA A 87 -2.32 -2.57 11.39
N ALA A 88 -1.17 -3.16 11.74
CA ALA A 88 -0.38 -3.98 10.81
C ALA A 88 -1.17 -5.22 10.37
N VAL A 89 -1.84 -5.91 11.30
CA VAL A 89 -2.69 -7.06 10.98
C VAL A 89 -3.82 -6.65 10.04
N ALA A 90 -4.49 -5.53 10.31
CA ALA A 90 -5.56 -5.03 9.46
C ALA A 90 -5.05 -4.69 8.05
N LEU A 91 -3.94 -3.96 7.94
CA LEU A 91 -3.33 -3.59 6.66
C LEU A 91 -2.84 -4.81 5.87
N CYS A 92 -2.16 -5.76 6.52
CA CYS A 92 -1.76 -7.03 5.90
C CYS A 92 -2.98 -7.81 5.38
N GLY A 93 -4.07 -7.85 6.14
CA GLY A 93 -5.32 -8.45 5.70
C GLY A 93 -5.85 -7.83 4.41
N ARG A 94 -5.81 -6.49 4.30
CA ARG A 94 -6.23 -5.78 3.07
C ARG A 94 -5.29 -6.06 1.90
N VAL A 95 -3.98 -6.09 2.12
CA VAL A 95 -2.98 -6.46 1.11
C VAL A 95 -3.26 -7.87 0.57
N PHE A 96 -3.44 -8.86 1.45
CA PHE A 96 -3.75 -10.23 1.04
C PHE A 96 -5.09 -10.34 0.32
N LEU A 97 -6.09 -9.58 0.74
CA LEU A 97 -7.38 -9.53 0.05
C LEU A 97 -7.22 -8.99 -1.38
N ASN A 98 -6.52 -7.87 -1.55
CA ASN A 98 -6.25 -7.28 -2.87
C ASN A 98 -5.49 -8.27 -3.77
N LEU A 99 -4.46 -8.94 -3.24
CA LEU A 99 -3.73 -10.00 -3.95
C LEU A 99 -4.63 -11.17 -4.36
N SER A 100 -5.49 -11.65 -3.45
CA SER A 100 -6.42 -12.74 -3.72
C SER A 100 -7.39 -12.40 -4.86
N LEU A 101 -7.90 -11.17 -4.87
CA LEU A 101 -8.82 -10.67 -5.89
C LEU A 101 -8.13 -10.49 -7.24
N ILE A 102 -6.92 -9.91 -7.25
CA ILE A 102 -6.08 -9.84 -8.45
C ILE A 102 -5.91 -11.26 -9.02
N ARG A 103 -5.38 -12.20 -8.24
CA ARG A 103 -5.18 -13.59 -8.66
C ARG A 103 -6.46 -14.22 -9.22
N ARG A 104 -7.60 -14.04 -8.53
CA ARG A 104 -8.90 -14.59 -8.96
C ARG A 104 -9.33 -14.04 -10.32
N TYR A 105 -9.12 -12.75 -10.56
CA TYR A 105 -9.44 -12.12 -11.83
C TYR A 105 -8.64 -12.77 -12.97
N TRP A 106 -7.32 -12.87 -12.83
CA TRP A 106 -6.45 -13.49 -13.85
C TRP A 106 -6.84 -14.93 -14.16
N LEU A 107 -7.14 -15.74 -13.15
CA LEU A 107 -7.56 -17.13 -13.32
C LEU A 107 -8.91 -17.24 -14.06
N THR A 108 -9.87 -16.39 -13.69
CA THR A 108 -11.21 -16.41 -14.29
C THR A 108 -11.15 -15.95 -15.75
N GLN A 109 -10.39 -14.91 -16.05
CA GLN A 109 -10.18 -14.41 -17.41
C GLN A 109 -9.54 -15.49 -18.30
N THR A 110 -8.53 -16.19 -17.78
CA THR A 110 -7.84 -17.26 -18.51
C THR A 110 -8.76 -18.45 -18.79
N ALA A 111 -9.60 -18.83 -17.82
CA ALA A 111 -10.57 -19.91 -17.98
C ALA A 111 -11.64 -19.57 -19.04
N MET A 112 -12.13 -18.32 -19.05
CA MET A 112 -13.09 -17.85 -20.04
C MET A 112 -12.49 -17.79 -21.45
N SER A 113 -11.20 -17.43 -21.59
CA SER A 113 -10.51 -17.42 -22.89
C SER A 113 -10.44 -18.80 -23.52
N ARG A 114 -10.06 -19.84 -22.75
CA ARG A 114 -9.99 -21.22 -23.28
C ARG A 114 -11.34 -21.75 -23.76
N LYS A 115 -12.44 -21.33 -23.14
CA LYS A 115 -13.80 -21.76 -23.52
C LYS A 115 -14.32 -21.10 -24.80
N ARG A 116 -13.65 -20.05 -25.30
CA ARG A 116 -13.98 -19.41 -26.59
C ARG A 116 -13.21 -20.03 -27.76
N GLU A 117 -12.15 -20.79 -27.50
CA GLU A 117 -11.26 -21.37 -28.50
C GLU A 117 -11.53 -22.86 -28.79
N GLY A 118 -12.46 -23.50 -28.06
CA GLY A 118 -12.89 -24.88 -28.27
C GLY A 118 -14.40 -24.99 -28.36
#